data_AF-A0A1I4FEW6-F1
#
_entry.id   AF-A0A1I4FEW6-F1
#
_cell.length_a   1.000
_cell.length_b   1.000
_cell.length_c   1.000
_cell.angle_alpha   90.00
_cell.angle_beta   90.00
_cell.angle_gamma   90.00
#
_symmetry.space_group_name_H-M   'P 1'
#
loop_
_entity.id
_entity.type
_entity.pdbx_description
1 polymer ?
#
loop_
_entity_poly.entity_id
_entity_poly.type
_entity_poly.pdbx_seq_one_letter_code
_entity_poly.pdbx_strand_id
1 'polypeptide(L)'
;MGEIQVATTASCVAALFGFLGIDADRRQTAGTALLTRACLDQLVRLFGDEAGRPAATLLMDWTAEVCTATADDRRGGAHPVPQRGPSVDGARWDRLSLAGSETSTTDPGYLAGAMDAASRATAEVLQRIAVPGRAA
;
A
#
# COMPACT_ATOMS: atom_id res chain seq x y z
N MET A 1 -0.68 15.65 10.73
CA MET A 1 -1.29 15.02 9.54
C MET A 1 -1.31 16.03 8.42
N GLY A 2 -0.91 15.60 7.22
CA GLY A 2 -0.92 16.42 6.00
C GLY A 2 -2.26 16.39 5.26
N GLU A 3 -3.05 15.34 5.49
CA GLU A 3 -4.40 15.16 4.97
C GLU A 3 -5.28 14.55 6.07
N ILE A 4 -6.56 14.93 6.12
CA ILE A 4 -7.54 14.41 7.06
C ILE A 4 -8.85 14.20 6.33
N GLN A 5 -9.45 13.04 6.52
CA GLN A 5 -10.70 12.63 5.90
C GLN A 5 -11.66 12.08 6.96
N VAL A 6 -12.95 12.14 6.64
CA VAL A 6 -14.03 11.53 7.42
C VAL A 6 -14.43 10.23 6.73
N ALA A 7 -14.60 9.16 7.51
CA ALA A 7 -15.20 7.92 7.06
C ALA A 7 -16.38 7.56 7.95
N THR A 8 -17.40 6.93 7.37
CA THR A 8 -18.55 6.40 8.10
C THR A 8 -18.84 4.99 7.62
N THR A 9 -19.03 4.08 8.57
CA THR A 9 -19.45 2.70 8.29
C THR A 9 -20.93 2.64 7.90
N ALA A 10 -21.37 1.52 7.31
CA ALA A 10 -22.80 1.29 7.02
C ALA A 10 -23.68 1.31 8.29
N SER A 11 -23.10 1.00 9.45
CA SER A 11 -23.74 1.09 10.78
C SER A 11 -23.60 2.46 11.43
N CYS A 12 -23.28 3.50 10.67
CA CYS A 12 -23.17 4.89 11.13
C CYS A 12 -22.10 5.17 12.20
N VAL A 13 -21.09 4.30 12.34
CA VAL A 13 -19.90 4.57 13.15
C VAL A 13 -18.95 5.45 12.32
N ALA A 14 -18.59 6.62 12.86
CA ALA A 14 -17.72 7.57 12.22
C ALA A 14 -16.25 7.43 12.69
N ALA A 15 -15.33 7.78 11.81
CA ALA A 15 -13.90 7.88 12.11
C ALA A 15 -13.29 9.08 11.40
N LEU A 16 -12.30 9.70 12.04
CA LEU A 16 -11.35 10.61 11.40
C LEU A 16 -10.08 9.82 11.12
N PHE A 17 -9.58 9.88 9.90
CA PHE A 17 -8.32 9.27 9.52
C PHE A 17 -7.53 10.21 8.61
N GLY A 18 -6.25 9.90 8.41
CA GLY A 18 -5.37 10.72 7.59
C GLY A 18 -3.95 10.18 7.53
N PHE A 19 -3.10 10.86 6.76
CA PHE A 19 -1.72 10.44 6.52
C PHE A 19 -0.72 11.36 7.23
N LEU A 20 0.36 10.74 7.75
CA LEU A 20 1.47 11.45 8.37
C LEU A 20 2.53 11.81 7.31
N GLY A 21 2.71 13.11 7.06
CA GLY A 21 3.78 13.64 6.20
C GLY A 21 5.15 13.72 6.89
N ILE A 22 5.45 12.81 7.80
CA ILE A 22 6.72 12.72 8.54
C ILE A 22 7.48 11.51 7.97
N ASP A 23 8.78 11.60 7.72
CA ASP A 23 9.59 10.48 7.21
C ASP A 23 9.71 9.31 8.22
N ALA A 24 10.06 8.12 7.71
CA ALA A 24 10.06 6.87 8.49
C ALA A 24 10.97 6.92 9.72
N ASP A 25 12.18 7.47 9.58
CA ASP A 25 13.16 7.56 10.67
C ASP A 25 12.65 8.46 11.80
N ARG A 26 12.02 9.59 11.46
CA ARG A 26 11.39 10.48 12.44
C ARG A 26 10.17 9.85 13.10
N ARG A 27 9.32 9.12 12.36
CA ARG A 27 8.18 8.39 12.96
C ARG A 27 8.67 7.33 13.95
N GLN A 28 9.69 6.57 13.57
CA GLN A 28 10.30 5.56 14.45
C GLN A 28 10.88 6.20 15.72
N THR A 29 11.60 7.32 15.59
CA THR A 29 12.20 8.04 16.72
C THR A 29 11.13 8.59 17.67
N ALA A 30 10.05 9.16 17.13
CA ALA A 30 8.97 9.72 17.93
C ALA A 30 8.17 8.65 18.69
N GLY A 31 7.96 7.49 18.06
CA GLY A 31 7.17 6.41 18.60
C GLY A 31 5.66 6.67 18.56
N THR A 32 4.88 5.59 18.59
CA THR A 32 3.42 5.61 18.37
C THR A 32 2.67 6.50 19.36
N ALA A 33 3.08 6.52 20.63
CA ALA A 33 2.38 7.29 21.66
C ALA A 33 2.45 8.81 21.41
N LEU A 34 3.65 9.32 21.09
CA LEU A 34 3.84 10.74 20.79
C LEU A 34 3.13 11.14 19.49
N LEU A 35 3.25 10.31 18.45
CA LEU A 35 2.57 10.55 17.18
C LEU A 35 1.05 10.59 17.35
N THR A 36 0.48 9.63 18.09
CA THR A 36 -0.96 9.58 18.39
C THR A 36 -1.40 10.84 19.13
N ARG A 37 -0.65 11.25 20.17
CA ARG A 37 -0.97 12.45 20.93
C ARG A 37 -0.95 13.70 20.04
N ALA A 38 0.09 13.87 19.23
CA ALA A 38 0.21 15.00 18.31
C ALA A 38 -0.93 15.05 17.28
N CYS A 39 -1.40 13.89 16.82
CA CYS A 39 -2.57 13.81 15.94
C CYS A 39 -3.84 14.23 16.66
N LEU A 40 -4.10 13.72 17.86
CA LEU A 40 -5.28 14.12 18.65
C LEU A 40 -5.27 15.61 18.97
N ASP A 41 -4.13 16.17 19.36
CA ASP A 41 -4.01 17.61 19.59
C ASP A 41 -4.30 18.41 18.31
N GLN A 42 -3.93 17.90 17.13
CA GLN A 42 -4.32 18.51 15.86
C GLN A 42 -5.82 18.41 15.60
N LEU A 43 -6.43 17.25 15.83
CA LEU A 43 -7.87 17.07 15.64
C LEU A 43 -8.67 17.97 16.58
N VAL A 44 -8.25 18.12 17.85
CA VAL A 44 -8.88 19.04 18.80
C VAL A 44 -8.83 20.48 18.30
N ARG A 45 -7.68 20.93 17.78
CA ARG A 45 -7.54 22.28 17.23
C ARG A 45 -8.45 22.55 16.03
N LEU A 46 -8.76 21.52 15.24
CA LEU A 46 -9.53 21.64 14.00
C LEU A 46 -11.04 21.42 14.21
N PHE A 47 -11.41 20.52 15.11
CA PHE A 47 -12.78 19.99 15.23
C PHE A 47 -13.35 20.14 16.66
N GLY A 48 -12.58 20.67 17.60
CA GLY A 48 -12.99 20.88 18.99
C GLY A 48 -12.67 19.71 19.92
N ASP A 49 -12.94 19.92 21.21
CA ASP A 49 -12.50 19.04 22.32
C ASP A 49 -12.97 17.58 22.20
N GLU A 50 -14.14 17.34 21.60
CA GLU A 50 -14.67 15.99 21.40
C GLU A 50 -13.77 15.13 20.50
N ALA A 51 -13.06 15.75 19.55
CA ALA A 51 -12.12 15.04 18.68
C ALA A 51 -10.89 14.50 19.43
N GLY A 52 -10.65 14.97 20.66
CA GLY A 52 -9.62 14.45 21.57
C GLY A 52 -10.06 13.23 22.38
N ARG A 53 -11.31 12.76 22.21
CA ARG A 53 -11.89 11.63 22.97
C ARG A 53 -12.39 10.51 22.05
N PRO A 54 -11.55 9.93 21.17
CA PRO A 54 -11.97 8.85 20.29
C PRO A 54 -12.25 7.57 21.08
N ALA A 55 -13.11 6.71 20.56
CA ALA A 55 -13.32 5.37 21.11
C ALA A 55 -12.06 4.48 20.98
N ALA A 56 -11.27 4.70 19.93
CA ALA A 56 -10.00 4.03 19.69
C ALA A 56 -9.10 4.87 18.79
N THR A 57 -7.79 4.68 18.92
CA THR A 57 -6.79 5.23 17.99
C THR A 57 -5.99 4.10 17.37
N LEU A 58 -5.85 4.12 16.06
CA LEU A 58 -5.06 3.14 15.29
C LEU A 58 -4.02 3.89 14.47
N LEU A 59 -2.78 3.41 14.50
CA LEU A 59 -1.68 3.93 13.70
C LEU A 59 -0.94 2.73 13.10
N MET A 60 -0.87 2.70 11.77
CA MET A 60 -0.10 1.70 11.04
C MET A 60 1.08 2.40 10.35
N ASP A 61 2.30 1.95 10.63
CA ASP A 61 3.48 2.35 9.87
C ASP A 61 3.84 1.27 8.86
N TRP A 62 3.43 1.47 7.61
CA TRP A 62 3.69 0.53 6.51
C TRP A 62 5.18 0.34 6.22
N THR A 63 6.04 1.31 6.56
CA THR A 63 7.49 1.18 6.34
C THR A 63 8.17 0.20 7.31
N ALA A 64 7.45 -0.27 8.34
CA ALA A 64 7.91 -1.26 9.31
C ALA A 64 7.22 -2.62 9.15
N GLU A 65 6.30 -2.78 8.18
CA GLU A 65 5.61 -4.05 7.94
C GLU A 65 6.46 -4.93 7.01
N VAL A 66 6.97 -6.04 7.55
CA VAL A 66 8.01 -6.85 6.90
C VAL A 66 7.54 -7.61 5.66
N CYS A 67 6.23 -7.80 5.48
CA CYS A 67 5.67 -8.44 4.29
C CYS A 67 5.34 -7.44 3.17
N THR A 68 5.39 -6.14 3.46
CA THR A 68 5.02 -5.05 2.54
C THR A 68 6.23 -4.20 2.15
N ALA A 69 7.15 -3.95 3.08
CA ALA A 69 8.23 -2.98 2.92
C ALA A 69 9.62 -3.61 3.12
N THR A 70 10.56 -3.11 2.32
CA THR A 70 12.00 -3.35 2.43
C THR A 70 12.69 -2.16 3.11
N ALA A 71 14.00 -2.27 3.32
CA ALA A 71 14.80 -1.16 3.85
C ALA A 71 14.78 0.09 2.95
N ASP A 72 14.59 -0.10 1.64
CA ASP A 72 14.57 1.00 0.67
C ASP A 72 13.28 1.82 0.77
N ASP A 73 12.16 1.20 1.17
CA ASP A 73 10.84 1.83 1.30
C ASP A 73 10.74 2.80 2.50
N ARG A 74 11.80 2.87 3.32
CA ARG A 74 11.95 3.93 4.32
C ARG A 74 12.13 5.31 3.68
N ARG A 75 12.57 5.34 2.41
CA ARG A 75 12.67 6.55 1.59
C ARG A 75 11.42 6.63 0.72
N GLY A 76 10.75 7.79 0.75
CA GLY A 76 9.63 8.04 -0.16
C GLY A 76 10.09 8.08 -1.63
N GLY A 77 9.19 7.70 -2.53
CA GLY A 77 9.42 7.69 -3.97
C GLY A 77 8.18 8.12 -4.75
N ALA A 78 8.33 8.29 -6.06
CA ALA A 78 7.20 8.49 -6.96
C ALA A 78 6.43 7.18 -7.15
N HIS A 79 5.15 7.28 -7.55
CA HIS A 79 4.41 6.11 -7.99
C HIS A 79 5.14 5.39 -9.13
N PRO A 80 5.12 4.05 -9.16
CA PRO A 80 5.71 3.33 -10.28
C PRO A 80 5.02 3.74 -11.58
N VAL A 81 5.78 3.80 -12.66
CA VAL A 81 5.23 4.04 -14.01
C VAL A 81 5.06 2.70 -14.71
N PRO A 82 4.07 2.54 -15.61
CA PRO A 82 3.89 1.31 -16.36
C PRO A 82 5.18 0.91 -17.07
N GLN A 83 5.75 -0.22 -16.68
CA GLN A 83 6.93 -0.77 -17.36
C GLN A 83 6.48 -1.67 -18.51
N ARG A 84 7.07 -1.46 -19.70
CA ARG A 84 6.86 -2.34 -20.86
C ARG A 84 8.04 -3.30 -20.97
N GLY A 85 7.78 -4.57 -20.67
CA GLY A 85 8.75 -5.67 -20.84
C GLY A 85 9.21 -6.27 -19.50
N PRO A 86 9.75 -7.50 -19.51
CA PRO A 86 10.27 -8.13 -18.31
C PRO A 86 11.48 -7.33 -17.80
N SER A 87 11.46 -6.94 -16.52
CA SER A 87 12.55 -6.17 -15.91
C SER A 87 13.83 -6.98 -15.68
N VAL A 88 13.86 -8.27 -16.04
CA VAL A 88 14.97 -9.19 -15.78
C VAL A 88 15.10 -10.22 -16.90
N ASP A 89 16.31 -10.39 -17.42
CA ASP A 89 16.66 -11.38 -18.44
C ASP A 89 16.99 -12.76 -17.84
N GLY A 90 16.61 -13.85 -18.52
CA GLY A 90 17.08 -15.20 -18.19
C GLY A 90 16.10 -16.35 -18.52
N ALA A 91 16.66 -17.52 -18.80
CA ALA A 91 15.92 -18.72 -19.25
C ALA A 91 14.92 -19.31 -18.22
N ARG A 92 14.87 -18.80 -16.98
CA ARG A 92 13.91 -19.24 -15.95
C ARG A 92 12.62 -18.41 -15.91
N TRP A 93 12.57 -17.29 -16.64
CA TRP A 93 11.42 -16.40 -16.67
C TRP A 93 10.26 -16.90 -17.53
N ASP A 94 10.52 -17.83 -18.46
CA ASP A 94 9.48 -18.42 -19.31
C ASP A 94 8.44 -19.26 -18.54
N ARG A 95 8.75 -19.59 -17.28
CA ARG A 95 7.89 -20.33 -16.36
C ARG A 95 7.28 -19.46 -15.25
N LEU A 96 7.59 -18.16 -15.21
CA LEU A 96 7.09 -17.24 -14.18
C LEU A 96 6.02 -16.31 -14.74
N SER A 97 5.04 -15.97 -13.90
CA SER A 97 4.09 -14.88 -14.15
C SER A 97 4.06 -13.98 -12.91
N LEU A 98 4.14 -12.68 -13.13
CA LEU A 98 4.12 -11.68 -12.06
C LEU A 98 2.73 -11.05 -11.95
N ALA A 99 2.21 -11.03 -10.73
CA ALA A 99 0.84 -10.62 -10.41
C ALA A 99 0.76 -9.42 -9.44
N GLY A 100 1.91 -8.87 -9.00
CA GLY A 100 1.94 -7.67 -8.16
C GLY A 100 1.44 -6.44 -8.91
N SER A 101 0.85 -5.49 -8.18
CA SER A 101 0.27 -4.26 -8.76
C SER A 101 1.27 -3.48 -9.62
N GLU A 102 2.54 -3.53 -9.25
CA GLU A 102 3.70 -2.91 -9.90
C GLU A 102 3.88 -3.41 -11.34
N THR A 103 3.32 -4.58 -11.66
CA THR A 103 3.37 -5.18 -13.00
C THR A 103 2.11 -4.92 -13.84
N SER A 104 1.22 -4.06 -13.35
CA SER A 104 0.11 -3.55 -14.13
C SER A 104 0.60 -2.59 -15.21
N THR A 105 -0.04 -2.66 -16.38
CA THR A 105 0.26 -1.75 -17.48
C THR A 105 -0.60 -0.47 -17.47
N THR A 106 -1.60 -0.41 -16.57
CA THR A 106 -2.56 0.70 -16.48
C THR A 106 -2.45 1.45 -15.18
N ASP A 107 -2.44 0.73 -14.04
CA ASP A 107 -2.60 1.32 -12.70
C ASP A 107 -1.56 0.82 -11.69
N PRO A 108 -0.25 0.93 -12.00
CA PRO A 108 0.79 0.39 -11.13
C PRO A 108 0.84 1.09 -9.76
N GLY A 109 0.96 0.30 -8.70
CA GLY A 109 0.94 0.78 -7.31
C GLY A 109 -0.46 1.03 -6.74
N TYR A 110 -1.53 0.68 -7.48
CA TYR A 110 -2.91 0.78 -7.02
C TYR A 110 -3.60 -0.59 -6.93
N LEU A 111 -4.70 -0.67 -6.19
CA LEU A 111 -5.53 -1.87 -6.09
C LEU A 111 -6.09 -2.30 -7.46
N ALA A 112 -6.45 -1.35 -8.32
CA ALA A 112 -6.86 -1.64 -9.70
C ALA A 112 -5.75 -2.36 -10.48
N GLY A 113 -4.50 -1.91 -10.31
CA GLY A 113 -3.35 -2.57 -10.92
C GLY A 113 -3.09 -3.97 -10.37
N ALA A 114 -3.34 -4.21 -9.08
CA ALA A 114 -3.26 -5.56 -8.52
C ALA A 114 -4.26 -6.52 -9.19
N MET A 115 -5.49 -6.06 -9.43
CA MET A 115 -6.51 -6.86 -10.13
C MET A 115 -6.15 -7.10 -11.59
N ASP A 116 -5.66 -6.08 -12.30
CA ASP A 116 -5.18 -6.17 -13.67
C ASP A 116 -4.03 -7.18 -13.80
N ALA A 117 -2.98 -7.00 -13.00
CA ALA A 117 -1.80 -7.86 -13.01
C ALA A 117 -2.13 -9.32 -12.65
N ALA A 118 -2.98 -9.54 -11.65
CA ALA A 118 -3.41 -10.89 -11.27
C ALA A 118 -4.22 -11.58 -12.37
N SER A 119 -5.12 -10.85 -13.03
CA SER A 119 -5.93 -11.36 -14.14
C SER A 119 -5.04 -11.75 -15.34
N ARG A 120 -4.11 -10.87 -15.70
CA ARG A 120 -3.11 -11.12 -16.76
C ARG A 120 -2.25 -12.35 -16.43
N ALA A 121 -1.66 -12.40 -15.24
CA ALA A 121 -0.81 -13.51 -14.81
C ALA A 121 -1.55 -14.85 -14.83
N THR A 122 -2.82 -14.86 -14.41
CA THR A 122 -3.66 -16.07 -14.46
C THR A 122 -3.90 -16.53 -15.89
N ALA A 123 -4.24 -15.62 -16.80
CA ALA A 123 -4.44 -15.94 -18.21
C ALA A 123 -3.15 -16.49 -18.87
N GLU A 124 -1.99 -15.90 -18.58
CA GLU A 124 -0.69 -16.39 -19.05
C GLU A 124 -0.42 -17.82 -18.58
N VAL A 125 -0.64 -18.12 -17.29
CA VAL A 125 -0.45 -19.47 -16.74
C VAL A 125 -1.42 -20.46 -17.39
N LEU A 126 -2.70 -20.11 -17.52
CA LEU A 126 -3.71 -20.95 -18.18
C LEU A 126 -3.33 -21.27 -19.63
N GLN A 127 -2.84 -20.28 -20.38
CA GLN A 127 -2.36 -20.50 -21.75
C GLN A 127 -1.17 -21.46 -21.78
N ARG A 128 -0.19 -21.32 -20.88
CA ARG A 128 0.98 -22.22 -20.85
C ARG A 128 0.62 -23.66 -20.53
N ILE A 129 -0.33 -23.89 -19.61
CA ILE A 129 -0.74 -25.25 -19.23
C ILE A 129 -1.71 -25.88 -20.23
N ALA A 130 -2.47 -25.07 -20.98
CA ALA A 130 -3.42 -25.55 -21.97
C ALA A 130 -2.76 -26.02 -23.29
N VAL A 131 -1.49 -25.66 -23.53
CA VAL A 131 -0.73 -26.12 -24.71
C VAL A 131 -0.25 -27.56 -24.49
N PRO A 132 -0.78 -28.57 -25.21
CA PRO A 132 -0.30 -29.94 -25.12
C PRO A 132 1.09 -30.02 -25.78
N GLY A 133 2.12 -30.48 -25.05
CA GLY A 133 3.39 -30.90 -25.67
C GLY A 133 4.69 -30.25 -25.18
N ARG A 134 4.72 -29.45 -24.11
CA ARG A 134 6.00 -29.02 -23.51
C ARG A 134 6.53 -30.11 -22.57
N ALA A 135 6.99 -31.21 -23.17
CA ALA A 135 7.74 -32.25 -22.49
C ALA A 135 9.03 -31.68 -21.90
N ALA A 136 9.44 -32.28 -20.78
CA ALA A 136 10.64 -31.98 -20.00
C ALA A 136 11.94 -32.01 -20.82
#